data_AF-A0AA41UV76-F1
#
_entry.id   AF-A0AA41UV76-F1
#
_cell.length_a   1.000
_cell.length_b   1.000
_cell.length_c   1.000
_cell.angle_alpha   90.00
_cell.angle_beta   90.00
_cell.angle_gamma   90.00
#
_symmetry.space_group_name_H-M   'P 1'
#
loop_
_entity.id
_entity.type
_entity.pdbx_description
1 polymer ?
#
loop_
_entity_poly.entity_id
_entity_poly.type
_entity_poly.pdbx_seq_one_letter_code
_entity_poly.pdbx_strand_id
1 'polypeptide(L)'
;MAQFLKKLKNNTGELKSLSENLKILANEREKEVEPEKLSLKNAIEKENRKQMQIHARNIVRMRQEIRNYYQILHRLDSMVGYFDKEPEQSVMFSFIPTIVESIDSSLETRNSKNLVKTMDDIERRYFTEEVVAKFKYSSATENVPVFMSEDEKVSNLIQKVADEYHLKVSVGLERLSGTPTIRNEVKWFDDAEVKTRRTTSCFNMFACFSYEFLVIA
;
A
#
# COMPACT_ATOMS: atom_id res chain seq x y z
N MET A 1 -35.82 10.11 -16.60
CA MET A 1 -35.16 10.95 -15.58
C MET A 1 -34.88 10.19 -14.28
N ALA A 2 -35.86 9.67 -13.55
CA ALA A 2 -35.62 8.98 -12.26
C ALA A 2 -34.62 7.80 -12.33
N GLN A 3 -34.67 6.97 -13.38
CA GLN A 3 -33.73 5.85 -13.58
C GLN A 3 -32.29 6.32 -13.83
N PHE A 4 -32.12 7.45 -14.52
CA PHE A 4 -30.81 8.04 -14.80
C PHE A 4 -30.19 8.57 -13.50
N LEU A 5 -30.97 9.28 -12.68
CA LEU A 5 -30.52 9.78 -11.38
C LEU A 5 -30.11 8.66 -10.42
N LYS A 6 -30.86 7.55 -10.41
CA LYS A 6 -30.49 6.37 -9.62
C LYS A 6 -29.14 5.78 -10.07
N LYS A 7 -28.89 5.69 -11.37
CA LYS A 7 -27.63 5.19 -11.92
C LYS A 7 -26.43 6.05 -11.51
N LEU A 8 -26.57 7.37 -11.54
CA LEU A 8 -25.49 8.30 -11.17
C LEU A 8 -25.13 8.25 -9.69
N LYS A 9 -26.15 8.17 -8.83
CA LYS A 9 -25.95 7.99 -7.38
C LYS A 9 -25.27 6.67 -7.06
N ASN A 10 -25.59 5.62 -7.82
CA ASN A 10 -24.88 4.34 -7.71
C ASN A 10 -23.41 4.47 -8.10
N ASN A 11 -23.10 5.09 -9.25
CA ASN A 11 -21.71 5.26 -9.71
C ASN A 11 -20.85 6.05 -8.70
N THR A 12 -21.38 7.15 -8.16
CA THR A 12 -20.64 7.94 -7.15
C THR A 12 -20.48 7.16 -5.84
N GLY A 13 -21.48 6.33 -5.50
CA GLY A 13 -21.41 5.40 -4.38
C GLY A 13 -20.35 4.31 -4.56
N GLU A 14 -20.15 3.80 -5.77
CA GLU A 14 -19.09 2.84 -6.11
C GLU A 14 -17.70 3.45 -5.90
N LEU A 15 -17.48 4.69 -6.37
CA LEU A 15 -16.21 5.40 -6.18
C LEU A 15 -15.88 5.60 -4.69
N LYS A 16 -16.89 5.92 -3.88
CA LYS A 16 -16.75 6.05 -2.42
C LYS A 16 -16.49 4.71 -1.73
N SER A 17 -17.13 3.64 -2.18
CA SER A 17 -16.88 2.28 -1.67
C SER A 17 -15.43 1.87 -1.92
N LEU A 18 -14.93 2.13 -3.13
CA LEU A 18 -13.54 1.88 -3.50
C LEU A 18 -12.56 2.67 -2.63
N SER A 19 -12.87 3.94 -2.33
CA SER A 19 -12.03 4.75 -1.45
C SER A 19 -11.98 4.17 -0.02
N GLU A 20 -13.11 3.79 0.56
CA GLU A 20 -13.14 3.11 1.88
C GLU A 20 -12.39 1.77 1.87
N ASN A 21 -12.51 0.98 0.79
CA ASN A 21 -11.75 -0.27 0.64
C ASN A 21 -10.23 -0.02 0.65
N LEU A 22 -9.75 0.99 -0.07
CA LEU A 22 -8.34 1.38 -0.08
C LEU A 22 -7.85 1.82 1.31
N LYS A 23 -8.70 2.54 2.05
CA LYS A 23 -8.39 2.95 3.43
C LYS A 23 -8.29 1.75 4.37
N ILE A 24 -9.18 0.77 4.24
CA ILE A 24 -9.10 -0.49 4.99
C ILE A 24 -7.78 -1.21 4.67
N LEU A 25 -7.45 -1.37 3.39
CA LEU A 25 -6.19 -2.01 2.97
C LEU A 25 -4.96 -1.27 3.51
N ALA A 26 -4.95 0.07 3.49
CA ALA A 26 -3.87 0.88 4.05
C ALA A 26 -3.70 0.63 5.55
N ASN A 27 -4.80 0.66 6.31
CA ASN A 27 -4.79 0.41 7.75
C ASN A 27 -4.40 -1.03 8.10
N GLU A 28 -4.78 -2.02 7.29
CA GLU A 28 -4.34 -3.41 7.45
C GLU A 28 -2.83 -3.52 7.27
N ARG A 29 -2.27 -2.88 6.24
CA ARG A 29 -0.82 -2.84 6.05
C ARG A 29 -0.09 -2.11 7.17
N GLU A 30 -0.67 -1.05 7.75
CA GLU A 30 -0.10 -0.40 8.93
C GLU A 30 -0.02 -1.36 10.13
N LYS A 31 -1.04 -2.19 10.36
CA LYS A 31 -1.01 -3.20 11.42
C LYS A 31 0.07 -4.27 11.18
N GLU A 32 0.38 -4.60 9.93
CA GLU A 32 1.48 -5.51 9.56
C GLU A 32 2.87 -4.90 9.79
N VAL A 33 3.00 -3.57 9.88
CA VAL A 33 4.29 -2.91 10.13
C VAL A 33 4.77 -3.10 11.58
N GLU A 34 3.86 -3.12 12.55
CA GLU A 34 4.19 -3.26 13.98
C GLU A 34 4.93 -4.56 14.33
N PRO A 35 4.49 -5.77 13.90
CA PRO A 35 5.25 -7.00 14.16
C PRO A 35 6.62 -7.01 13.45
N GLU A 36 6.75 -6.36 12.29
CA GLU A 36 8.04 -6.24 11.60
C GLU A 36 8.99 -5.30 12.35
N LYS A 37 8.49 -4.21 12.96
CA LYS A 37 9.28 -3.35 13.87
C LYS A 37 9.77 -4.12 15.09
N LEU A 38 8.92 -4.96 15.69
CA LEU A 38 9.32 -5.83 16.80
C LEU A 38 10.40 -6.83 16.38
N SER A 39 10.29 -7.38 15.17
CA SER A 39 11.33 -8.27 14.61
C SER A 39 12.64 -7.53 14.35
N LEU A 40 12.57 -6.29 13.86
CA LEU A 40 13.74 -5.41 13.72
C LEU A 40 14.38 -5.09 15.08
N LYS A 41 13.57 -4.79 16.10
CA LYS A 41 14.03 -4.58 17.48
C LYS A 41 14.81 -5.80 18.00
N ASN A 42 14.22 -7.00 17.87
CA ASN A 42 14.89 -8.24 18.26
C ASN A 42 16.19 -8.48 17.49
N ALA A 43 16.27 -8.05 16.23
CA ALA A 43 17.50 -8.15 15.43
C ALA A 43 18.58 -7.15 15.89
N ILE A 44 18.18 -5.96 16.37
CA ILE A 44 19.09 -4.95 16.97
C ILE A 44 19.65 -5.47 18.29
N GLU A 45 18.82 -6.04 19.16
CA GLU A 45 19.26 -6.62 20.45
C GLU A 45 20.26 -7.76 20.27
N LYS A 46 20.10 -8.55 19.21
CA LYS A 46 21.00 -9.66 18.85
C LYS A 46 22.21 -9.21 18.01
N GLU A 47 22.34 -7.91 17.73
CA GLU A 47 23.38 -7.31 16.86
C GLU A 47 23.52 -7.97 15.47
N ASN A 48 22.44 -8.56 14.94
CA ASN A 48 22.48 -9.26 13.66
C ASN A 48 22.28 -8.30 12.49
N ARG A 49 23.39 -7.78 11.94
CA ARG A 49 23.38 -6.79 10.85
C ARG A 49 22.58 -7.21 9.62
N LYS A 50 22.64 -8.50 9.23
CA LYS A 50 21.91 -8.99 8.04
C LYS A 50 20.40 -8.96 8.29
N GLN A 51 19.94 -9.44 9.45
CA GLN A 51 18.52 -9.44 9.80
C GLN A 51 17.98 -8.03 9.98
N MET A 52 18.76 -7.12 10.59
CA MET A 52 18.40 -5.70 10.69
C MET A 52 18.12 -5.09 9.31
N GLN A 53 19.01 -5.31 8.34
CA GLN A 53 18.81 -4.78 6.99
C GLN A 53 17.60 -5.39 6.27
N ILE A 54 17.34 -6.69 6.44
CA ILE A 54 16.19 -7.36 5.81
C ILE A 54 14.87 -6.78 6.35
N HIS A 55 14.71 -6.74 7.67
CA HIS A 55 13.48 -6.21 8.30
C HIS A 55 13.30 -4.72 8.01
N ALA A 56 14.38 -3.94 8.04
CA ALA A 56 14.30 -2.52 7.70
C ALA A 56 13.90 -2.28 6.23
N ARG A 57 14.44 -3.04 5.27
CA ARG A 57 14.02 -2.97 3.85
C ARG A 57 12.54 -3.31 3.69
N ASN A 58 12.07 -4.34 4.40
CA ASN A 58 10.65 -4.71 4.39
C ASN A 58 9.76 -3.58 4.91
N ILE A 59 10.11 -2.96 6.03
CA ILE A 59 9.35 -1.83 6.59
C ILE A 59 9.35 -0.63 5.62
N VAL A 60 10.48 -0.31 4.98
CA VAL A 60 10.54 0.75 3.97
C VAL A 60 9.59 0.46 2.81
N ARG A 61 9.57 -0.78 2.31
CA ARG A 61 8.63 -1.21 1.26
C ARG A 61 7.18 -1.06 1.72
N MET A 62 6.83 -1.58 2.90
CA MET A 62 5.46 -1.51 3.43
C MET A 62 4.99 -0.06 3.62
N ARG A 63 5.85 0.82 4.16
CA ARG A 63 5.53 2.25 4.30
C ARG A 63 5.32 2.94 2.95
N GLN A 64 6.07 2.54 1.92
CA GLN A 64 5.85 3.06 0.58
C GLN A 64 4.51 2.57 0.01
N GLU A 65 4.15 1.31 0.23
CA GLU A 65 2.84 0.76 -0.17
C GLU A 65 1.68 1.50 0.51
N ILE A 66 1.77 1.73 1.83
CA ILE A 66 0.78 2.49 2.60
C ILE A 66 0.61 3.90 2.04
N ARG A 67 1.73 4.60 1.80
CA ARG A 67 1.71 5.95 1.20
C ARG A 67 1.03 5.95 -0.17
N ASN A 68 1.33 4.96 -1.00
CA ASN A 68 0.72 4.84 -2.32
C ASN A 68 -0.80 4.64 -2.20
N TYR A 69 -1.29 3.79 -1.29
CA TYR A 69 -2.73 3.63 -1.07
C TYR A 69 -3.39 4.94 -0.62
N TYR A 70 -2.79 5.67 0.32
CA TYR A 70 -3.33 6.97 0.75
C TYR A 70 -3.32 8.03 -0.36
N GLN A 71 -2.31 8.03 -1.23
CA GLN A 71 -2.27 8.94 -2.36
C GLN A 71 -3.48 8.73 -3.28
N ILE A 72 -3.83 7.48 -3.58
CA ILE A 72 -4.99 7.15 -4.40
C ILE A 72 -6.29 7.44 -3.65
N LEU A 73 -6.36 7.10 -2.36
CA LEU A 73 -7.50 7.45 -1.49
C LEU A 73 -7.83 8.94 -1.56
N HIS A 74 -6.85 9.81 -1.32
CA HIS A 74 -7.05 11.26 -1.31
C HIS A 74 -7.52 11.81 -2.66
N ARG A 75 -7.03 11.24 -3.76
CA ARG A 75 -7.46 11.60 -5.10
C ARG A 75 -8.90 11.16 -5.36
N LEU A 76 -9.28 9.94 -4.98
CA LEU A 76 -10.64 9.44 -5.11
C LEU A 76 -11.64 10.21 -4.25
N ASP A 77 -11.31 10.49 -2.98
CA ASP A 77 -12.16 11.30 -2.11
C ASP A 77 -12.35 12.72 -2.66
N SER A 78 -11.31 13.27 -3.30
CA SER A 78 -11.40 14.56 -3.99
C SER A 78 -12.27 14.52 -5.24
N MET A 79 -12.21 13.43 -6.01
CA MET A 79 -13.11 13.19 -7.13
C MET A 79 -14.56 13.07 -6.65
N VAL A 80 -14.83 12.29 -5.60
CA VAL A 80 -16.16 12.19 -4.98
C VAL A 80 -16.68 13.57 -4.58
N GLY A 81 -15.88 14.36 -3.86
CA GLY A 81 -16.27 15.71 -3.43
C GLY A 81 -16.40 16.75 -4.55
N TYR A 82 -15.86 16.46 -5.74
CA TYR A 82 -16.09 17.24 -6.97
C TYR A 82 -17.40 16.80 -7.64
N PHE A 83 -17.59 15.49 -7.86
CA PHE A 83 -18.80 14.94 -8.48
C PHE A 83 -20.06 15.23 -7.66
N ASP A 84 -19.98 15.24 -6.33
CA ASP A 84 -21.10 15.63 -5.45
C ASP A 84 -21.60 17.07 -5.70
N LYS A 85 -20.76 17.94 -6.28
CA LYS A 85 -21.08 19.35 -6.55
C LYS A 85 -21.39 19.62 -8.02
N GLU A 86 -20.92 18.76 -8.91
CA GLU A 86 -21.17 18.86 -10.34
C GLU A 86 -22.64 18.50 -10.66
N PRO A 87 -23.24 19.13 -11.68
CA PRO A 87 -24.59 18.79 -12.10
C PRO A 87 -24.63 17.34 -12.58
N GLU A 88 -25.61 16.57 -12.10
CA GLU A 88 -25.83 15.14 -12.38
C GLU A 88 -25.82 14.80 -13.89
N GLN A 89 -26.07 15.76 -14.78
CA GLN A 89 -26.07 15.59 -16.24
C GLN A 89 -24.69 15.75 -16.90
N SER A 90 -23.62 15.97 -16.13
CA SER A 90 -22.27 16.12 -16.67
C SER A 90 -21.79 14.83 -17.34
N VAL A 91 -21.15 14.97 -18.50
CA VAL A 91 -20.57 13.85 -19.27
C VAL A 91 -19.53 13.09 -18.44
N MET A 92 -18.90 13.77 -17.47
CA MET A 92 -17.87 13.20 -16.60
C MET A 92 -18.39 12.03 -15.74
N PHE A 93 -19.69 11.99 -15.42
CA PHE A 93 -20.28 10.87 -14.68
C PHE A 93 -20.28 9.53 -15.46
N SER A 94 -20.16 9.58 -16.79
CA SER A 94 -20.05 8.38 -17.62
C SER A 94 -18.70 7.67 -17.48
N PHE A 95 -17.67 8.37 -17.01
CA PHE A 95 -16.32 7.82 -16.85
C PHE A 95 -16.13 7.10 -15.52
N ILE A 96 -16.94 7.41 -14.50
CA ILE A 96 -16.81 6.85 -13.14
C ILE A 96 -16.78 5.32 -13.14
N PRO A 97 -17.68 4.59 -13.84
CA PRO A 97 -17.66 3.12 -13.83
C PRO A 97 -16.34 2.56 -14.39
N THR A 98 -15.82 3.15 -15.48
CA THR A 98 -14.56 2.73 -16.10
C THR A 98 -13.35 3.01 -15.21
N ILE A 99 -13.40 4.11 -14.46
CA ILE A 99 -12.38 4.48 -13.46
C ILE A 99 -12.37 3.44 -12.34
N VAL A 100 -13.53 3.11 -11.77
CA VAL A 100 -13.66 2.11 -10.69
C VAL A 100 -13.13 0.75 -11.17
N GLU A 101 -13.57 0.28 -12.34
CA GLU A 101 -13.12 -1.00 -12.92
C GLU A 101 -11.59 -1.03 -13.16
N SER A 102 -11.01 0.06 -13.67
CA SER A 102 -9.57 0.14 -13.92
C SER A 102 -8.76 0.07 -12.63
N ILE A 103 -9.26 0.69 -11.55
CA ILE A 103 -8.61 0.68 -10.25
C ILE A 103 -8.78 -0.68 -9.58
N ASP A 104 -9.97 -1.28 -9.63
CA ASP A 104 -10.24 -2.62 -9.12
C ASP A 104 -9.35 -3.68 -9.79
N SER A 105 -9.26 -3.65 -11.13
CA SER A 105 -8.36 -4.53 -11.88
C SER A 105 -6.89 -4.31 -11.50
N SER A 106 -6.48 -3.06 -11.29
CA SER A 106 -5.12 -2.76 -10.83
C SER A 106 -4.88 -3.22 -9.39
N LEU A 107 -5.90 -3.27 -8.54
CA LEU A 107 -5.80 -3.77 -7.16
C LEU A 107 -5.60 -5.28 -7.09
N GLU A 108 -6.17 -6.05 -8.01
CA GLU A 108 -5.97 -7.51 -8.10
C GLU A 108 -4.48 -7.87 -8.25
N THR A 109 -3.70 -7.04 -8.96
CA THR A 109 -2.26 -7.27 -9.14
C THR A 109 -1.43 -7.05 -7.87
N ARG A 110 -2.04 -6.51 -6.80
CA ARG A 110 -1.42 -6.14 -5.50
C ARG A 110 -0.15 -5.29 -5.63
N ASN A 111 0.05 -4.61 -6.76
CA ASN A 111 1.20 -3.74 -6.99
C ASN A 111 0.79 -2.27 -6.83
N SER A 112 1.10 -1.69 -5.67
CA SER A 112 0.76 -0.30 -5.36
C SER A 112 1.43 0.73 -6.28
N LYS A 113 2.58 0.40 -6.90
CA LYS A 113 3.22 1.30 -7.87
C LYS A 113 2.44 1.35 -9.18
N ASN A 114 1.90 0.21 -9.61
CA ASN A 114 1.06 0.16 -10.80
C ASN A 114 -0.26 0.89 -10.56
N LEU A 115 -0.84 0.74 -9.36
CA LEU A 115 -2.05 1.46 -8.97
C LEU A 115 -1.90 2.99 -9.11
N VAL A 116 -0.79 3.55 -8.65
CA VAL A 116 -0.49 4.98 -8.80
C VAL A 116 -0.41 5.39 -10.27
N LYS A 117 0.27 4.59 -11.11
CA LYS A 117 0.34 4.84 -12.55
C LYS A 117 -1.03 4.79 -13.23
N THR A 118 -1.84 3.79 -12.89
CA THR A 118 -3.21 3.66 -13.41
C THR A 118 -4.04 4.90 -13.07
N MET A 119 -3.89 5.43 -11.85
CA MET A 119 -4.57 6.67 -11.46
C MET A 119 -4.07 7.90 -12.23
N ASP A 120 -2.75 8.04 -12.41
CA ASP A 120 -2.19 9.12 -13.23
C ASP A 120 -2.66 9.03 -14.70
N ASP A 121 -2.81 7.82 -15.24
CA ASP A 121 -3.33 7.58 -16.59
C ASP A 121 -4.83 7.87 -16.68
N ILE A 122 -5.61 7.54 -15.64
CA ILE A 122 -7.02 7.90 -15.54
C ILE A 122 -7.19 9.42 -15.58
N GLU A 123 -6.42 10.14 -14.74
CA GLU A 123 -6.45 11.60 -14.70
C GLU A 123 -6.14 12.21 -16.07
N ARG A 124 -5.14 11.67 -16.78
CA ARG A 124 -4.74 12.15 -18.11
C ARG A 124 -5.74 11.81 -19.22
N ARG A 125 -6.40 10.64 -19.15
CA ARG A 125 -7.29 10.16 -20.21
C ARG A 125 -8.72 10.68 -20.09
N TYR A 126 -9.24 10.79 -18.89
CA TYR A 126 -10.66 11.08 -18.65
C TYR A 126 -10.93 12.52 -18.23
N PHE A 127 -9.90 13.25 -17.77
CA PHE A 127 -10.06 14.61 -17.27
C PHE A 127 -9.07 15.56 -17.95
N THR A 128 -9.47 16.82 -18.10
CA THR A 128 -8.57 17.89 -18.51
C THR A 128 -7.79 18.40 -17.30
N GLU A 129 -6.61 18.98 -17.52
CA GLU A 129 -5.79 19.55 -16.44
C GLU A 129 -6.56 20.58 -15.59
N GLU A 130 -7.45 21.35 -16.21
CA GLU A 130 -8.32 22.30 -15.52
C GLU A 130 -9.30 21.64 -14.55
N VAL A 131 -9.81 20.45 -14.88
CA VAL A 131 -10.72 19.69 -14.01
C VAL A 131 -9.92 19.01 -12.91
N VAL A 132 -8.76 18.45 -13.24
CA VAL A 132 -7.84 17.86 -12.25
C VAL A 132 -7.41 18.92 -11.23
N ALA A 133 -7.16 20.16 -11.65
CA ALA A 133 -6.83 21.27 -10.76
C ALA A 133 -7.98 21.66 -9.80
N LYS A 134 -9.24 21.30 -10.12
CA LYS A 134 -10.40 21.50 -9.23
C LYS A 134 -10.54 20.39 -8.18
N PHE A 135 -9.90 19.23 -8.38
CA PHE A 135 -9.85 18.21 -7.34
C PHE A 135 -9.04 18.78 -6.18
N LYS A 136 -9.71 19.10 -5.08
CA LYS A 136 -9.11 19.71 -3.88
C LYS A 136 -8.26 18.70 -3.09
N TYR A 137 -7.44 17.89 -3.75
CA TYR A 137 -6.42 17.14 -3.05
C TYR A 137 -5.24 18.08 -2.85
N SER A 138 -4.83 18.31 -1.60
CA SER A 138 -3.49 18.80 -1.39
C SER A 138 -2.58 17.73 -1.95
N SER A 139 -1.90 18.01 -3.05
CA SER A 139 -0.61 17.39 -3.29
C SER A 139 0.26 17.82 -2.10
N ALA A 140 0.13 17.14 -0.96
CA ALA A 140 1.09 17.18 0.14
C ALA A 140 2.37 16.46 -0.32
N THR A 141 2.82 16.91 -1.48
CA THR A 141 4.10 16.67 -2.11
C THR A 141 5.03 17.81 -1.71
N GLU A 142 4.88 18.34 -0.49
CA GLU A 142 6.05 18.70 0.31
C GLU A 142 6.67 17.40 0.83
N ASN A 143 7.12 16.56 -0.09
CA ASN A 143 8.22 15.66 0.14
C ASN A 143 9.19 16.00 -0.98
N VAL A 144 9.98 17.04 -0.74
CA VAL A 144 11.24 17.25 -1.45
C VAL A 144 11.87 15.87 -1.61
N PRO A 145 12.15 15.39 -2.84
CA PRO A 145 12.94 14.21 -2.99
C PRO A 145 14.34 14.59 -2.56
N VAL A 146 14.61 14.51 -1.25
CA VAL A 146 15.97 14.23 -0.81
C VAL A 146 16.25 12.90 -1.50
N PHE A 147 17.16 12.94 -2.46
CA PHE A 147 17.54 11.82 -3.32
C PHE A 147 18.28 10.79 -2.45
N MET A 148 17.56 10.22 -1.48
CA MET A 148 18.07 9.27 -0.53
C MET A 148 18.09 7.91 -1.19
N SER A 149 19.25 7.28 -1.18
CA SER A 149 19.38 5.90 -1.63
C SER A 149 18.51 4.99 -0.75
N GLU A 150 18.13 3.81 -1.27
CA GLU A 150 17.38 2.84 -0.48
C GLU A 150 18.14 2.44 0.79
N ASP A 151 19.47 2.31 0.69
CA ASP A 151 20.32 2.01 1.84
C ASP A 151 20.31 3.13 2.89
N GLU A 152 20.25 4.39 2.47
CA GLU A 152 20.14 5.52 3.41
C GLU A 152 18.78 5.53 4.13
N LYS A 153 17.68 5.20 3.41
CA LYS A 153 16.34 5.05 4.02
C LYS A 153 16.33 3.91 5.05
N VAL A 154 17.02 2.81 4.74
CA VAL A 154 17.18 1.65 5.62
C VAL A 154 18.00 2.01 6.86
N SER A 155 19.16 2.64 6.70
CA SER A 155 20.00 3.08 7.81
C SER A 155 19.27 4.06 8.73
N ASN A 156 18.59 5.06 8.16
CA ASN A 156 17.81 6.02 8.93
C ASN A 156 16.63 5.37 9.66
N LEU A 157 16.03 4.34 9.08
CA LEU A 157 14.98 3.58 9.75
C LEU A 157 15.52 2.79 10.95
N ILE A 158 16.65 2.11 10.79
CA ILE A 158 17.30 1.35 11.86
C ILE A 158 17.63 2.28 13.03
N GLN A 159 18.20 3.46 12.75
CA GLN A 159 18.49 4.46 13.77
C GLN A 159 17.23 4.92 14.50
N LYS A 160 16.16 5.28 13.77
CA LYS A 160 14.89 5.71 14.37
C LYS A 160 14.27 4.66 15.29
N VAL A 161 14.27 3.40 14.87
CA VAL A 161 13.69 2.30 15.67
C VAL A 161 14.53 2.07 16.93
N ALA A 162 15.84 2.17 16.83
CA ALA A 162 16.69 2.02 18.00
C ALA A 162 16.59 3.19 18.98
N ASP A 163 16.47 4.43 18.48
CA ASP A 163 16.22 5.60 19.31
C ASP A 163 14.89 5.46 20.07
N GLU A 164 13.85 4.97 19.41
CA GLU A 164 12.52 4.70 20.00
C GLU A 164 12.56 3.66 21.13
N TYR A 165 13.44 2.65 21.02
CA TYR A 165 13.62 1.62 22.04
C TYR A 165 14.83 1.85 22.98
N HIS A 166 15.50 3.00 22.88
CA HIS A 166 16.73 3.31 23.61
C HIS A 166 17.83 2.23 23.49
N LEU A 167 17.89 1.56 22.33
CA LEU A 167 18.89 0.54 22.03
C LEU A 167 20.12 1.19 21.39
N LYS A 168 21.32 0.82 21.83
CA LYS A 168 22.54 1.27 21.17
C LYS A 168 22.70 0.56 19.84
N VAL A 169 22.58 1.30 18.74
CA VAL A 169 22.88 0.79 17.41
C VAL A 169 24.40 0.70 17.24
N SER A 170 24.96 -0.49 17.36
CA SER A 170 26.31 -0.82 16.91
C SER A 170 26.33 -0.99 15.37
N VAL A 171 25.67 -0.09 14.64
CA VAL A 171 25.92 0.12 13.21
C VAL A 171 27.23 0.88 13.18
N GLY A 172 28.32 0.12 13.02
CA GLY A 172 29.64 0.68 12.82
C GLY A 172 29.59 1.76 11.76
N LEU A 173 29.62 3.01 12.22
CA LEU A 173 29.97 4.17 11.44
C LEU A 173 31.49 4.08 11.17
N GLU A 174 31.93 3.05 10.46
CA GLU A 174 33.22 3.05 9.80
C GLU A 174 33.05 3.80 8.48
N ARG A 175 32.94 5.12 8.60
CA ARG A 175 33.35 6.00 7.50
C ARG A 175 34.87 5.89 7.40
N LEU A 176 35.33 5.10 6.43
CA LEU A 176 36.63 5.18 5.77
C LEU A 176 37.90 5.08 6.65
N SER A 177 38.38 3.85 6.85
CA SER A 177 39.82 3.55 6.74
C SER A 177 39.99 2.06 6.41
N GLY A 178 40.64 1.74 5.29
CA GLY A 178 40.56 0.42 4.66
C GLY A 178 41.30 -0.73 5.33
N THR A 179 40.85 -1.95 5.05
CA THR A 179 41.58 -3.10 4.45
C THR A 179 40.67 -4.33 4.46
N PRO A 180 40.80 -5.28 3.50
CA PRO A 180 39.86 -6.40 3.36
C PRO A 180 40.32 -7.58 4.23
N THR A 181 39.38 -8.26 4.88
CA THR A 181 39.60 -9.66 5.26
C THR A 181 38.31 -10.45 5.12
N ILE A 182 38.32 -11.33 4.13
CA ILE A 182 37.38 -12.43 3.96
C ILE A 182 37.64 -13.42 5.11
N ARG A 183 36.60 -13.80 5.85
CA ARG A 183 36.49 -15.18 6.36
C ARG A 183 35.03 -15.61 6.38
N ASN A 184 34.71 -16.51 5.45
CA ASN A 184 33.55 -17.38 5.53
C ASN A 184 33.74 -18.31 6.73
N GLU A 185 32.78 -18.33 7.64
CA GLU A 185 32.37 -19.57 8.31
C GLU A 185 30.84 -19.63 8.30
N VAL A 186 30.35 -20.55 7.47
CA VAL A 186 28.99 -21.06 7.52
C VAL A 186 28.92 -22.00 8.71
N LYS A 187 28.12 -21.65 9.72
CA LYS A 187 27.59 -22.60 10.69
C LYS A 187 26.07 -22.59 10.60
N TRP A 188 25.56 -23.61 9.92
CA TRP A 188 24.22 -24.13 10.16
C TRP A 188 24.26 -24.88 11.49
N PHE A 189 23.41 -24.50 12.44
CA PHE A 189 22.99 -25.39 13.51
C PHE A 189 21.57 -25.02 13.96
N ASP A 190 20.64 -25.79 13.40
CA ASP A 190 19.44 -26.43 13.93
C ASP A 190 18.38 -25.62 14.70
N ASP A 191 17.28 -25.39 13.97
CA ASP A 191 15.87 -25.58 14.34
C ASP A 191 15.49 -25.66 15.82
N ALA A 192 14.87 -24.58 16.29
CA ALA A 192 13.91 -24.60 17.38
C ALA A 192 12.53 -24.13 16.85
N GLU A 193 11.79 -25.10 16.32
CA GLU A 193 10.33 -25.23 16.32
C GLU A 193 9.49 -23.94 16.13
N VAL A 194 9.42 -23.43 14.90
CA VAL A 194 8.28 -22.60 14.49
C VAL A 194 7.09 -23.52 14.24
N LYS A 195 6.21 -23.60 15.24
CA LYS A 195 4.91 -24.25 15.11
C LYS A 195 4.06 -23.47 14.11
N THR A 196 4.12 -23.86 12.84
CA THR A 196 3.21 -23.41 11.80
C THR A 196 1.80 -23.87 12.15
N ARG A 197 0.99 -23.01 12.78
CA ARG A 197 -0.47 -23.15 12.67
C ARG A 197 -0.89 -22.71 11.28
N ARG A 198 -0.89 -23.67 10.35
CA ARG A 198 -1.77 -23.62 9.19
C ARG A 198 -3.20 -23.68 9.71
N THR A 199 -3.89 -22.56 9.77
CA THR A 199 -5.36 -22.56 9.82
C THR A 199 -5.87 -22.55 8.39
N THR A 200 -5.79 -23.70 7.73
CA THR A 200 -6.72 -24.00 6.64
C THR A 200 -7.94 -24.64 7.24
N SER A 201 -9.04 -23.88 7.20
CA SER A 201 -10.40 -24.37 6.96
C SER A 201 -10.91 -25.48 7.89
N CYS A 202 -11.63 -25.07 8.94
CA CYS A 202 -12.83 -25.80 9.31
C CYS A 202 -13.94 -25.39 8.34
N PHE A 203 -14.36 -26.38 7.57
CA PHE A 203 -15.55 -26.44 6.77
C PHE A 203 -16.79 -25.84 7.46
N ASN A 204 -17.52 -25.08 6.65
CA ASN A 204 -18.98 -24.96 6.54
C ASN A 204 -19.81 -24.49 7.75
N MET A 205 -20.38 -23.30 7.58
CA MET A 205 -21.84 -23.14 7.69
C MET A 205 -22.35 -22.00 6.78
N PHE A 206 -23.36 -22.33 5.95
CA PHE A 206 -24.19 -21.48 5.08
C PHE A 206 -23.51 -20.89 3.82
N ALA A 207 -23.59 -21.49 2.63
CA ALA A 207 -24.78 -21.87 1.86
C ALA A 207 -25.80 -20.75 1.70
N CYS A 208 -25.62 -19.93 0.66
CA CYS A 208 -26.68 -19.32 -0.18
C CYS A 208 -26.00 -18.44 -1.23
N PHE A 209 -25.91 -18.91 -2.48
CA PHE A 209 -26.47 -18.24 -3.66
C PHE A 209 -26.17 -19.10 -4.89
N SER A 210 -27.05 -20.09 -5.04
CA SER A 210 -27.74 -20.49 -6.26
C SER A 210 -26.95 -20.55 -7.58
N TYR A 211 -26.71 -21.81 -7.98
CA TYR A 211 -27.09 -22.36 -9.28
C TYR A 211 -28.05 -21.47 -10.11
N GLU A 212 -27.66 -21.12 -11.34
CA GLU A 212 -28.48 -21.38 -12.53
C GLU A 212 -27.69 -21.27 -13.85
N PHE A 213 -27.88 -22.30 -14.69
CA PHE A 213 -27.80 -22.38 -16.15
C PHE A 213 -26.46 -22.32 -16.93
N LEU A 214 -25.98 -23.52 -17.32
CA LEU A 214 -25.57 -23.94 -18.68
C LEU A 214 -25.13 -25.44 -18.58
N VAL A 215 -25.35 -26.41 -19.48
CA VAL A 215 -26.05 -26.55 -20.76
C VAL A 215 -25.86 -28.02 -21.20
N ILE A 216 -26.90 -28.62 -21.80
CA ILE A 216 -26.88 -29.69 -22.84
C ILE A 216 -26.03 -30.95 -22.58
N ALA A 217 -26.71 -32.07 -22.28
CA ALA A 217 -26.67 -33.35 -23.03
C ALA A 217 -27.59 -34.39 -22.37
#